data_AF-A0A060I1Z0-F1
#
_entry.id   AF-A0A060I1Z0-F1
#
_cell.length_a   1.000
_cell.length_b   1.000
_cell.length_c   1.000
_cell.angle_alpha   90.00
_cell.angle_beta   90.00
_cell.angle_gamma   90.00
#
_symmetry.space_group_name_H-M   'P 1'
#
loop_
_entity.id
_entity.type
_entity.pdbx_description
1 polymer ?
#
loop_
_entity_poly.entity_id
_entity_poly.type
_entity_poly.pdbx_seq_one_letter_code
_entity_poly.pdbx_strand_id
1 'polypeptide(L)'
;MIRKEGIAPIARHAAEQGLARLMMRLPATRATIRAAAASRPHLYELCGAYGEACSVLDRMRKDRSADPAIIAEYEIICAEIEADVLRSLFGDR
;
A
#
# COMPACT_ATOMS: atom_id res chain seq x y z
N MET A 1 14.41 -28.23 0.50
CA MET A 1 14.42 -26.83 0.04
C MET A 1 13.10 -26.53 -0.64
N ILE A 2 12.17 -25.87 0.05
CA ILE A 2 10.84 -25.54 -0.50
C ILE A 2 11.00 -24.28 -1.36
N ARG A 3 10.66 -24.38 -2.64
CA ARG A 3 10.76 -23.27 -3.61
C ARG A 3 9.84 -22.13 -3.20
N LYS A 4 10.43 -21.00 -2.82
CA LYS A 4 9.77 -19.75 -2.41
C LYS A 4 9.36 -18.90 -3.63
N GLU A 5 8.98 -19.51 -4.75
CA GLU A 5 8.90 -18.82 -6.05
C GLU A 5 7.49 -18.31 -6.41
N GLY A 6 6.42 -18.77 -5.74
CA GLY A 6 5.05 -18.37 -6.07
C GLY A 6 4.52 -17.12 -5.35
N ILE A 7 5.12 -16.73 -4.22
CA ILE A 7 4.61 -15.65 -3.35
C ILE A 7 5.26 -14.30 -3.68
N ALA A 8 6.54 -14.33 -4.08
CA ALA A 8 7.30 -13.13 -4.43
C ALA A 8 6.72 -12.33 -5.62
N PRO A 9 6.18 -12.95 -6.69
CA PRO A 9 5.60 -12.21 -7.82
C PRO A 9 4.32 -11.45 -7.43
N ILE A 10 3.49 -12.06 -6.58
CA ILE A 10 2.22 -11.46 -6.12
C ILE A 10 2.51 -10.28 -5.19
N ALA A 11 3.41 -10.47 -4.22
CA ALA A 11 3.84 -9.41 -3.31
C ALA A 11 4.48 -8.22 -4.07
N ARG A 12 5.28 -8.52 -5.10
CA ARG A 12 5.87 -7.50 -5.97
C ARG A 12 4.80 -6.73 -6.75
N HIS A 13 3.83 -7.42 -7.33
CA HIS A 13 2.76 -6.78 -8.08
C HIS A 13 1.92 -5.86 -7.18
N ALA A 14 1.57 -6.31 -5.98
CA ALA A 14 0.87 -5.50 -4.99
C ALA A 14 1.69 -4.25 -4.62
N ALA A 15 3.00 -4.39 -4.44
CA ALA A 15 3.88 -3.26 -4.13
C ALA A 15 3.99 -2.24 -5.27
N GLU A 16 4.09 -2.69 -6.52
CA GLU A 16 4.10 -1.80 -7.69
C GLU A 16 2.77 -1.05 -7.84
N GLN A 17 1.64 -1.74 -7.63
CA GLN A 17 0.32 -1.10 -7.62
C GLN A 17 0.16 -0.10 -6.48
N GLY A 18 0.54 -0.49 -5.27
CA GLY A 18 0.44 0.38 -4.11
C GLY A 18 1.35 1.59 -4.20
N LEU A 19 2.56 1.45 -4.74
CA LEU A 19 3.46 2.56 -5.05
C LEU A 19 2.79 3.56 -6.01
N ALA A 20 2.19 3.07 -7.10
CA ALA A 20 1.48 3.94 -8.05
C ALA A 20 0.30 4.66 -7.38
N ARG A 21 -0.50 3.95 -6.57
CA ARG A 21 -1.63 4.52 -5.84
C ARG A 21 -1.17 5.58 -4.82
N LEU A 22 -0.12 5.32 -4.04
CA LEU A 22 0.46 6.29 -3.09
C LEU A 22 0.97 7.55 -3.81
N MET A 23 1.62 7.39 -4.95
CA MET A 23 2.11 8.51 -5.76
C MET A 23 0.99 9.39 -6.33
N MET A 24 -0.20 8.83 -6.56
CA MET A 24 -1.40 9.59 -6.93
C MET A 24 -2.07 10.22 -5.72
N ARG A 25 -2.08 9.52 -4.58
CA ARG A 25 -2.71 9.96 -3.34
C ARG A 25 -1.95 11.09 -2.64
N LEU A 26 -0.62 11.05 -2.72
CA LEU A 26 0.32 11.97 -2.07
C LEU A 26 1.20 12.65 -3.15
N PRO A 27 0.61 13.50 -4.01
CA PRO A 27 1.32 14.03 -5.18
C PRO A 27 2.53 14.90 -4.82
N ALA A 28 2.47 15.63 -3.71
CA ALA A 28 3.57 16.50 -3.25
C ALA A 28 4.83 15.71 -2.86
N THR A 29 4.70 14.43 -2.49
CA THR A 29 5.81 13.58 -2.05
C THR A 29 6.17 12.51 -3.09
N ARG A 30 5.59 12.58 -4.29
CA ARG A 30 5.73 11.56 -5.36
C ARG A 30 7.18 11.19 -5.68
N ALA A 31 8.05 12.19 -5.85
CA ALA A 31 9.47 11.95 -6.14
C ALA A 31 10.18 11.27 -4.97
N THR A 32 9.89 11.71 -3.75
CA THR A 32 10.44 11.16 -2.50
C THR A 32 10.00 9.72 -2.28
N ILE A 33 8.70 9.43 -2.43
CA ILE A 33 8.15 8.07 -2.35
C ILE A 33 8.87 7.14 -3.34
N ARG A 34 9.00 7.56 -4.61
CA ARG A 34 9.64 6.75 -5.66
C ARG A 34 11.10 6.46 -5.36
N ALA A 35 11.87 7.48 -4.97
CA ALA A 35 13.29 7.32 -4.66
C ALA A 35 13.51 6.43 -3.42
N ALA A 36 12.69 6.62 -2.39
CA ALA A 36 12.77 5.83 -1.17
C ALA A 36 12.34 4.37 -1.40
N ALA A 37 11.28 4.11 -2.17
CA ALA A 37 10.82 2.75 -2.45
C ALA A 37 11.85 1.94 -3.25
N ALA A 38 12.66 2.60 -4.09
CA ALA A 38 13.74 1.97 -4.84
C ALA A 38 14.95 1.57 -3.96
N SER A 39 15.11 2.18 -2.79
CA SER A 39 16.30 2.03 -1.95
C SER A 39 16.02 1.46 -0.55
N ARG A 40 14.76 1.48 -0.09
CA ARG A 40 14.35 1.09 1.27
C ARG A 40 13.32 -0.06 1.18
N PRO A 41 13.74 -1.33 1.42
CA PRO A 41 12.85 -2.49 1.32
C PRO A 41 11.59 -2.39 2.20
N HIS A 42 11.72 -1.88 3.43
CA HIS A 42 10.57 -1.67 4.32
C HIS A 42 9.52 -0.73 3.73
N LEU A 43 9.93 0.34 3.03
CA LEU A 43 8.97 1.23 2.37
C LEU A 43 8.29 0.54 1.18
N TYR A 44 9.03 -0.33 0.47
CA TYR A 44 8.47 -1.13 -0.61
C TYR A 44 7.45 -2.15 -0.10
N GLU A 45 7.68 -2.74 1.07
CA GLU A 45 6.71 -3.61 1.76
C GLU A 45 5.45 -2.84 2.19
N LEU A 46 5.59 -1.61 2.72
CA LEU A 46 4.44 -0.73 3.00
C LEU A 46 3.64 -0.41 1.73
N CYS A 47 4.31 -0.20 0.60
CA CYS A 47 3.62 -0.05 -0.69
C CYS A 47 2.82 -1.32 -1.03
N GLY A 48 3.38 -2.51 -0.77
CA GLY A 48 2.67 -3.79 -0.93
C GLY A 48 1.39 -3.86 -0.11
N ALA A 49 1.50 -3.63 1.19
CA ALA A 49 0.37 -3.64 2.12
C ALA A 49 -0.73 -2.64 1.69
N TYR A 50 -0.34 -1.43 1.28
CA TYR A 50 -1.28 -0.43 0.77
C TYR A 50 -1.98 -0.89 -0.51
N GLY A 51 -1.25 -1.49 -1.44
CA GLY A 51 -1.80 -2.04 -2.68
C GLY A 51 -2.81 -3.15 -2.44
N GLU A 52 -2.53 -4.04 -1.49
CA GLU A 52 -3.44 -5.11 -1.08
C GLU A 52 -4.71 -4.56 -0.41
N ALA A 53 -4.55 -3.67 0.57
CA ALA A 53 -5.67 -3.05 1.27
C ALA A 53 -6.60 -2.31 0.29
N CYS A 54 -6.03 -1.51 -0.61
CA CYS A 54 -6.79 -0.83 -1.65
C CYS A 54 -7.51 -1.82 -2.58
N SER A 55 -6.88 -2.94 -2.93
CA SER A 55 -7.48 -3.95 -3.81
C SER A 55 -8.61 -4.73 -3.14
N VAL A 56 -8.56 -4.93 -1.82
CA VAL A 56 -9.69 -5.48 -1.05
C VAL A 56 -10.83 -4.45 -1.00
N LEU A 57 -10.51 -3.20 -0.65
CA LEU A 57 -11.48 -2.12 -0.55
C LEU A 57 -12.22 -1.86 -1.87
N ASP A 58 -11.49 -1.86 -3.00
CA ASP A 58 -12.07 -1.71 -4.33
C ASP A 58 -13.04 -2.85 -4.69
N ARG A 59 -12.79 -4.07 -4.20
CA ARG A 59 -13.70 -5.22 -4.38
C ARG A 59 -14.95 -5.06 -3.52
N MET A 60 -14.78 -4.71 -2.24
CA MET A 60 -15.91 -4.50 -1.32
C MET A 60 -16.81 -3.36 -1.77
N ARG A 61 -16.26 -2.23 -2.24
CA ARG A 61 -17.06 -1.10 -2.76
C ARG A 61 -17.90 -1.44 -3.99
N LYS A 62 -17.52 -2.47 -4.75
CA LYS A 62 -18.29 -2.97 -5.91
C LYS A 62 -19.35 -3.99 -5.51
N ASP A 63 -19.20 -4.59 -4.34
CA ASP A 63 -20.12 -5.58 -3.80
C ASP A 63 -21.22 -4.89 -2.97
N ARG A 64 -22.46 -4.96 -3.46
CA ARG A 64 -23.62 -4.35 -2.77
C ARG A 64 -23.96 -5.03 -1.44
N SER A 65 -23.41 -6.21 -1.19
CA SER A 65 -23.62 -6.97 0.05
C SER A 65 -22.50 -6.78 1.07
N ALA A 66 -21.43 -6.05 0.73
CA ALA A 66 -20.34 -5.79 1.65
C ALA A 66 -20.81 -4.95 2.84
N ASP A 67 -20.38 -5.35 4.04
CA ASP A 67 -20.68 -4.62 5.27
C ASP A 67 -20.00 -3.24 5.27
N PRO A 68 -20.78 -2.15 5.39
CA PRO A 68 -20.23 -0.79 5.47
C PRO A 68 -19.21 -0.60 6.60
N ALA A 69 -19.32 -1.33 7.71
CA ALA A 69 -18.36 -1.25 8.82
C ALA A 69 -16.99 -1.78 8.39
N ILE A 70 -16.95 -2.90 7.68
CA ILE A 70 -15.71 -3.49 7.16
C ILE A 70 -15.08 -2.60 6.09
N ILE A 71 -15.88 -1.96 5.25
CA ILE A 71 -15.39 -0.95 4.29
C ILE A 71 -14.70 0.19 5.04
N ALA A 72 -15.31 0.72 6.09
CA ALA A 72 -14.74 1.80 6.90
C ALA A 72 -13.44 1.37 7.60
N GLU A 73 -13.35 0.13 8.09
CA GLU A 73 -12.11 -0.42 8.65
C GLU A 73 -10.97 -0.43 7.62
N TYR A 74 -11.25 -0.87 6.38
CA TYR A 74 -10.24 -0.86 5.31
C TYR A 74 -9.86 0.56 4.87
N GLU A 75 -10.78 1.53 4.93
CA GLU A 75 -10.46 2.94 4.71
C GLU A 75 -9.51 3.48 5.77
N ILE A 76 -9.73 3.13 7.04
CA ILE A 76 -8.85 3.48 8.16
C ILE A 76 -7.46 2.84 7.95
N ILE A 77 -7.40 1.55 7.63
CA ILE A 77 -6.13 0.86 7.35
C ILE A 77 -5.36 1.55 6.21
N CYS A 78 -6.04 1.94 5.13
CA CYS A 78 -5.39 2.67 4.03
C CYS A 78 -4.79 4.00 4.53
N ALA A 79 -5.55 4.76 5.33
CA ALA A 79 -5.10 6.04 5.89
C ALA A 79 -3.93 5.87 6.88
N GLU A 80 -3.92 4.81 7.69
CA GLU A 80 -2.83 4.49 8.60
C GLU A 80 -1.54 4.15 7.83
N ILE A 81 -1.64 3.36 6.77
CA ILE A 81 -0.48 3.06 5.93
C ILE A 81 0.02 4.32 5.20
N GLU A 82 -0.87 5.19 4.72
CA GLU A 82 -0.49 6.51 4.17
C GLU A 82 0.31 7.33 5.19
N ALA A 83 -0.14 7.37 6.45
CA ALA A 83 0.55 8.06 7.54
C ALA A 83 1.92 7.43 7.87
N ASP A 84 2.00 6.10 7.91
CA ASP A 84 3.25 5.38 8.16
C ASP A 84 4.27 5.58 7.04
N VAL A 85 3.82 5.65 5.79
CA VAL A 85 4.65 6.03 4.65
C VAL A 85 5.23 7.43 4.86
N LEU A 86 4.39 8.41 5.22
CA LEU A 86 4.86 9.77 5.48
C LEU A 86 5.84 9.82 6.67
N ARG A 87 5.55 9.13 7.77
CA ARG A 87 6.46 9.04 8.94
C ARG A 87 7.77 8.37 8.56
N SER A 88 7.74 7.33 7.74
CA SER A 88 8.94 6.65 7.25
C SER A 88 9.78 7.54 6.33
N LEU A 89 9.16 8.40 5.53
CA LEU A 89 9.86 9.31 4.63
C LEU A 89 10.51 10.49 5.35
N PHE A 90 9.84 11.06 6.35
CA PHE A 90 10.27 12.31 6.96
C PHE A 90 10.86 12.14 8.36
N GLY A 91 10.49 11.08 9.09
CA GLY A 91 10.93 10.81 10.47
C GLY A 91 10.52 11.90 11.45
N ASP A 92 10.25 11.53 12.71
CA ASP A 92 10.04 12.52 13.79
C ASP A 92 11.25 13.46 13.86
N ARG A 93 11.03 14.75 13.56
CA ARG A 93 12.03 15.80 13.80
C ARG A 93 12.02 16.19 15.26
#